data_AF-A0A7Y5S5N0-F1
#
_entry.id   AF-A0A7Y5S5N0-F1
#
_cell.length_a   1.000
_cell.length_b   1.000
_cell.length_c   1.000
_cell.angle_alpha   90.00
_cell.angle_beta   90.00
_cell.angle_gamma   90.00
#
_symmetry.space_group_name_H-M   'P 1'
#
loop_
_entity.id
_entity.type
_entity.pdbx_description
1 polymer ?
#
loop_
_entity_poly.entity_id
_entity_poly.type
_entity_poly.pdbx_seq_one_letter_code
_entity_poly.pdbx_strand_id
1 'polypeptide(L)'
;WLRPGDAGYNAEAAYNAACVVGLVRAGDGLAARQLLNEPGVRQVLLDHERLLSTIGEPGGLAYLEREAGKWPCPECRNDRVVRTVVDRQAQYRLCPACNGNPGPSLSDDAVILQLRLEARLLHGVQRSWAAQLAADHGLPLDDPDADELSKVLGFDSRAFIFKDGGWYREDGTQPGPISPFAPKPAEGEAPPGDTKPETPATTPEETASG
;
A
#
# COMPACT_ATOMS: atom_id res chain seq x y z
N TRP A 1 -7.59 -11.17 5.60
CA TRP A 1 -8.49 -10.23 4.93
C TRP A 1 -7.86 -9.77 3.64
N LEU A 2 -8.39 -10.21 2.50
CA LEU A 2 -7.98 -9.72 1.17
C LEU A 2 -8.56 -8.30 1.04
N ARG A 3 -7.71 -7.29 0.80
CA ARG A 3 -8.22 -5.93 0.61
C ARG A 3 -8.93 -5.90 -0.75
N PRO A 4 -10.04 -5.15 -0.90
CA PRO A 4 -10.79 -5.02 -2.18
C PRO A 4 -9.99 -4.44 -3.38
N GLY A 5 -8.67 -4.29 -3.27
CA GLY A 5 -7.75 -3.92 -4.35
C GLY A 5 -7.02 -5.10 -5.00
N ASP A 6 -7.19 -6.34 -4.51
CA ASP A 6 -6.68 -7.55 -5.18
C ASP A 6 -7.54 -7.90 -6.42
N ALA A 7 -8.01 -6.88 -7.16
CA ALA A 7 -8.56 -7.05 -8.49
C ALA A 7 -7.50 -7.82 -9.29
N GLY A 8 -7.86 -8.98 -9.82
CA GLY A 8 -6.94 -9.96 -10.38
C GLY A 8 -6.02 -9.36 -11.43
N TYR A 9 -4.88 -8.82 -10.99
CA TYR A 9 -3.81 -8.41 -11.87
C TYR A 9 -3.45 -9.61 -12.73
N ASN A 10 -3.12 -9.36 -14.00
CA ASN A 10 -2.51 -10.41 -14.80
C ASN A 10 -1.28 -10.92 -14.02
N ALA A 11 -1.24 -12.22 -13.71
CA ALA A 11 -0.15 -12.83 -12.96
C ALA A 11 1.22 -12.55 -13.61
N GLU A 12 1.25 -12.42 -14.94
CA GLU A 12 2.43 -12.01 -15.69
C GLU A 12 2.86 -10.57 -15.36
N ALA A 13 1.92 -9.62 -15.28
CA ALA A 13 2.21 -8.23 -14.92
C ALA A 13 2.73 -8.12 -13.48
N ALA A 14 2.17 -8.89 -12.55
CA ALA A 14 2.65 -8.95 -11.17
C ALA A 14 4.06 -9.56 -11.07
N TYR A 15 4.33 -10.64 -11.80
CA TYR A 15 5.65 -11.24 -11.91
C TYR A 15 6.68 -10.27 -12.53
N ASN A 16 6.32 -9.59 -13.62
CA ASN A 16 7.17 -8.62 -14.27
C ASN A 16 7.44 -7.41 -13.36
N ALA A 17 6.45 -6.95 -12.58
CA ALA A 17 6.64 -5.92 -11.57
C ALA A 17 7.62 -6.34 -10.48
N ALA A 18 7.55 -7.59 -9.98
CA ALA A 18 8.54 -8.13 -9.05
C ALA A 18 9.94 -8.20 -9.69
N CYS A 19 10.02 -8.62 -10.96
CA CYS A 19 11.28 -8.63 -11.71
C CYS A 19 11.88 -7.23 -11.83
N VAL A 20 11.08 -6.18 -12.08
CA VAL A 20 11.58 -4.80 -12.15
C VAL A 20 12.30 -4.41 -10.86
N VAL A 21 11.72 -4.70 -9.70
CA VAL A 21 12.33 -4.37 -8.39
C VAL A 21 13.68 -5.08 -8.24
N GLY A 22 13.73 -6.38 -8.53
CA GLY A 22 14.96 -7.18 -8.49
C GLY A 22 16.02 -6.71 -9.50
N LEU A 23 15.63 -6.34 -10.72
CA LEU A 23 16.52 -5.85 -11.77
C LEU A 23 17.10 -4.48 -11.41
N VAL A 24 16.30 -3.56 -10.87
CA VAL A 24 16.77 -2.26 -10.36
C VAL A 24 17.77 -2.48 -9.23
N ARG A 25 17.46 -3.35 -8.25
CA ARG A 25 18.38 -3.72 -7.17
C ARG A 25 19.69 -4.31 -7.69
N ALA A 26 19.63 -5.11 -8.76
CA ALA A 26 20.81 -5.71 -9.40
C ALA A 26 21.57 -4.76 -10.34
N GLY A 27 21.06 -3.55 -10.59
CA GLY A 27 21.63 -2.58 -11.51
C GLY A 27 21.38 -2.85 -12.99
N ASP A 28 20.45 -3.74 -13.34
CA ASP A 28 20.08 -4.02 -14.73
C ASP A 28 18.95 -3.08 -15.20
N GLY A 29 19.30 -1.80 -15.34
CA GLY A 29 18.30 -0.80 -15.75
C GLY A 29 17.84 -0.92 -17.20
N LEU A 30 18.56 -1.62 -18.09
CA LEU A 30 18.09 -1.84 -19.46
C LEU A 30 16.88 -2.77 -19.47
N ALA A 31 17.01 -3.94 -18.83
CA ALA A 31 15.90 -4.87 -18.68
C ALA A 31 14.77 -4.26 -17.83
N ALA A 32 15.11 -3.57 -16.74
CA ALA A 32 14.10 -2.91 -15.89
C ALA A 32 13.29 -1.86 -16.65
N ARG A 33 13.92 -1.02 -17.48
CA ARG A 33 13.21 -0.02 -18.30
C ARG A 33 12.29 -0.66 -19.33
N GLN A 34 12.68 -1.78 -19.93
CA GLN A 34 11.83 -2.50 -20.88
C GLN A 34 10.53 -2.94 -20.22
N LEU A 35 10.62 -3.57 -19.04
CA LEU A 35 9.45 -3.97 -18.27
C LEU A 35 8.64 -2.77 -17.74
N LEU A 36 9.30 -1.69 -17.30
CA LEU A 36 8.62 -0.46 -16.84
C LEU A 36 7.82 0.26 -17.95
N ASN A 37 8.16 0.04 -19.22
CA ASN A 37 7.39 0.57 -20.35
C ASN A 37 6.08 -0.20 -20.58
N GLU A 38 5.90 -1.37 -19.95
CA GLU A 38 4.64 -2.11 -20.01
C GLU A 38 3.60 -1.45 -19.10
N PRO A 39 2.44 -1.01 -19.62
CA PRO A 39 1.47 -0.26 -18.83
C PRO A 39 0.89 -1.08 -17.67
N GLY A 40 0.73 -2.40 -17.85
CA GLY A 40 0.26 -3.29 -16.78
C GLY A 40 1.24 -3.36 -15.60
N VAL A 41 2.54 -3.47 -15.88
CA VAL A 41 3.60 -3.48 -14.86
C VAL A 41 3.63 -2.15 -14.11
N ARG A 42 3.56 -1.04 -14.84
CA ARG A 42 3.53 0.31 -14.26
C ARG A 42 2.34 0.50 -13.33
N GLN A 43 1.15 0.07 -13.74
CA GLN A 43 -0.06 0.18 -12.92
C GLN A 43 0.07 -0.63 -11.64
N VAL A 44 0.55 -1.87 -11.72
CA VAL A 44 0.79 -2.72 -10.54
C VAL A 44 1.72 -2.05 -9.53
N LEU A 45 2.82 -1.47 -10.00
CA LEU A 45 3.78 -0.76 -9.13
C LEU A 45 3.19 0.52 -8.52
N LEU A 46 2.36 1.25 -9.28
CA LEU A 46 1.67 2.45 -8.81
C LEU A 46 0.66 2.11 -7.69
N ASP A 47 -0.12 1.05 -7.87
CA ASP A 47 -1.09 0.61 -6.87
C ASP A 47 -0.42 0.14 -5.56
N HIS A 48 0.83 -0.32 -5.64
CA HIS A 48 1.65 -0.75 -4.52
C HIS A 48 2.68 0.28 -4.05
N GLU A 49 2.59 1.53 -4.51
CA GLU A 49 3.59 2.57 -4.24
C GLU A 49 3.85 2.79 -2.74
N ARG A 50 2.81 2.65 -1.90
CA ARG A 50 2.93 2.76 -0.44
C ARG A 50 3.87 1.73 0.19
N LEU A 51 4.03 0.57 -0.43
CA LEU A 51 4.95 -0.48 0.05
C LEU A 51 6.39 -0.23 -0.41
N LEU A 52 6.57 0.54 -1.49
CA LEU A 52 7.88 0.93 -2.03
C LEU A 52 8.46 2.16 -1.33
N SER A 53 7.60 3.09 -0.92
CA SER A 53 8.03 4.30 -0.23
C SER A 53 8.53 3.97 1.18
N THR A 54 9.85 4.08 1.38
CA THR A 54 10.41 4.27 2.72
C THR A 54 9.76 5.48 3.37
N ILE A 55 9.48 5.39 4.67
CA ILE A 55 8.83 6.45 5.46
C ILE A 55 9.53 7.80 5.19
N GLY A 56 8.82 8.72 4.51
CA GLY A 56 9.31 10.08 4.25
C GLY A 56 9.77 10.37 2.81
N GLU A 57 9.90 9.38 1.93
CA GLU A 57 10.21 9.64 0.51
C GLU A 57 8.98 9.44 -0.40
N PRO A 58 8.51 10.51 -1.09
CA PRO A 58 7.43 10.37 -2.05
C PRO A 58 7.91 9.66 -3.33
N GLY A 59 7.16 8.65 -3.76
CA GLY A 59 7.23 8.14 -5.11
C GLY A 59 8.07 6.88 -5.31
N GLY A 60 7.62 5.72 -4.81
CA GLY A 60 8.32 4.45 -5.00
C GLY A 60 8.54 4.07 -6.47
N LEU A 61 7.56 4.32 -7.34
CA LEU A 61 7.71 4.10 -8.78
C LEU A 61 8.73 5.09 -9.38
N ALA A 62 8.63 6.37 -9.04
CA ALA A 62 9.56 7.40 -9.52
C ALA A 62 11.01 7.12 -9.10
N TYR A 63 11.22 6.54 -7.91
CA TYR A 63 12.51 6.02 -7.48
C TYR A 63 13.02 4.93 -8.44
N LEU A 64 12.20 3.90 -8.71
CA LEU A 64 12.58 2.80 -9.61
C LEU A 64 12.92 3.31 -11.03
N GLU A 65 12.12 4.23 -11.57
CA GLU A 65 12.36 4.83 -12.88
C GLU A 65 13.67 5.61 -12.92
N ARG A 66 13.93 6.43 -11.90
CA ARG A 66 15.16 7.20 -11.78
C ARG A 66 16.38 6.29 -11.69
N GLU A 67 16.35 5.27 -10.83
CA GLU A 67 17.46 4.33 -10.68
C GLU A 67 17.66 3.50 -11.96
N ALA A 68 16.58 2.99 -12.58
CA ALA A 68 16.67 2.29 -13.86
C ALA A 68 17.24 3.18 -14.98
N GLY A 69 16.98 4.49 -14.94
CA GLY A 69 17.53 5.50 -15.85
C GLY A 69 19.05 5.67 -15.80
N LYS A 70 19.69 5.40 -14.65
CA LYS A 70 21.14 5.57 -14.47
C LYS A 70 21.98 4.50 -15.17
N TRP A 71 21.39 3.36 -15.52
CA TRP A 71 22.09 2.20 -16.08
C TRP A 71 21.93 2.10 -17.60
N PRO A 72 22.86 1.47 -18.33
CA PRO A 72 24.01 0.69 -17.84
C PRO A 72 25.14 1.58 -17.29
N CYS A 73 26.02 1.00 -16.49
CA CYS A 73 27.21 1.70 -15.99
C CYS A 73 28.01 2.27 -17.18
N PRO A 74 28.35 3.57 -17.20
CA PRO A 74 29.00 4.19 -18.36
C PRO A 74 30.40 3.62 -18.63
N GLU A 75 31.05 3.07 -17.61
CA GLU A 75 32.41 2.53 -17.71
C GLU A 75 32.43 1.04 -18.12
N CYS A 76 31.75 0.16 -17.38
CA CYS A 76 31.77 -1.28 -17.65
C CYS A 76 30.56 -1.81 -18.44
N ARG A 77 29.58 -0.95 -18.78
CA ARG A 77 28.34 -1.36 -19.46
C ARG A 77 27.60 -2.53 -18.80
N ASN A 78 27.67 -2.61 -17.46
CA ASN A 78 27.16 -3.71 -16.63
C ASN A 78 27.93 -5.04 -16.69
N ASP A 79 29.09 -5.11 -17.33
CA ASP A 79 29.98 -6.28 -17.26
C ASP A 79 30.61 -6.47 -15.86
N ARG A 80 30.49 -5.47 -14.97
CA ARG A 80 31.00 -5.42 -13.57
C ARG A 80 32.52 -5.43 -13.45
N VAL A 81 33.24 -5.77 -14.52
CA VAL A 81 34.68 -5.75 -14.64
C VAL A 81 35.13 -4.88 -15.81
N VAL A 82 36.33 -4.32 -15.70
CA VAL A 82 37.02 -3.63 -16.79
C VAL A 82 38.29 -4.40 -17.14
N ARG A 83 38.56 -4.52 -18.45
CA ARG A 83 39.80 -5.12 -18.94
C ARG A 83 40.84 -4.03 -19.11
N THR A 84 41.94 -4.13 -18.39
CA THR A 84 43.10 -3.23 -18.50
C THR A 84 44.29 -4.02 -19.05
N VAL A 85 45.16 -3.39 -19.82
CA VAL A 85 46.41 -4.02 -20.29
C VAL A 85 47.56 -3.39 -19.51
N VAL A 86 48.27 -4.22 -18.74
CA VAL A 86 49.47 -3.83 -17.97
C VAL A 86 50.58 -4.80 -18.37
N ASP A 87 51.74 -4.29 -18.76
CA ASP A 87 52.90 -5.10 -19.20
C ASP A 87 52.58 -6.15 -20.28
N ARG A 88 51.73 -5.78 -21.25
CA ARG A 88 51.22 -6.65 -22.34
C ARG A 88 50.35 -7.82 -21.87
N GLN A 89 49.97 -7.87 -20.60
CA GLN A 89 49.03 -8.85 -20.06
C GLN A 89 47.66 -8.20 -19.82
N ALA A 90 46.58 -8.89 -20.25
CA ALA A 90 45.23 -8.47 -19.94
C ALA A 90 44.93 -8.80 -18.46
N GLN A 91 44.64 -7.77 -17.68
CA GLN A 91 44.18 -7.89 -16.30
C GLN A 91 42.71 -7.49 -16.24
N TYR A 92 41.89 -8.28 -15.55
CA TYR A 92 40.51 -7.95 -15.26
C TYR A 92 40.44 -7.41 -13.84
N ARG A 93 39.82 -6.25 -13.67
CA ARG A 93 39.61 -5.62 -12.36
C ARG A 93 38.14 -5.28 -12.22
N LEU A 94 37.64 -5.16 -10.99
CA LEU A 94 36.31 -4.61 -10.76
C LEU A 94 36.23 -3.21 -11.38
N CYS A 95 35.08 -2.89 -11.97
CA CYS A 95 34.82 -1.57 -12.51
C CYS A 95 35.00 -0.50 -11.42
N PRO A 96 35.88 0.50 -11.57
CA PRO A 96 36.10 1.49 -10.52
C PRO A 96 34.91 2.44 -10.33
N ALA A 97 34.06 2.67 -11.35
CA ALA A 97 32.85 3.48 -11.18
C ALA A 97 31.75 2.81 -10.33
N CYS A 98 31.46 1.52 -10.55
CA CYS A 98 30.38 0.82 -9.81
C CYS A 98 30.90 -0.18 -8.77
N ASN A 99 32.20 -0.40 -8.68
CA ASN A 99 32.84 -1.38 -7.81
C ASN A 99 32.23 -2.81 -7.91
N GLY A 100 31.77 -3.18 -9.11
CA GLY A 100 31.10 -4.46 -9.37
C GLY A 100 29.63 -4.54 -8.95
N ASN A 101 29.08 -3.51 -8.29
CA ASN A 101 27.67 -3.41 -7.94
C ASN A 101 27.04 -2.18 -8.63
N PRO A 102 26.51 -2.35 -9.85
CA PRO A 102 25.74 -1.30 -10.51
C PRO A 102 24.35 -1.13 -9.89
N GLY A 103 23.97 -1.74 -8.76
CA GLY A 103 22.70 -1.43 -8.10
C GLY A 103 22.76 -0.11 -7.31
N PRO A 104 21.61 0.47 -6.92
CA PRO A 104 21.60 1.49 -5.88
C PRO A 104 22.13 0.92 -4.55
N SER A 105 22.75 1.76 -3.74
CA SER A 105 23.04 1.39 -2.36
C SER A 105 21.76 1.50 -1.54
N LEU A 106 21.24 0.37 -1.09
CA LEU A 106 20.01 0.29 -0.29
C LEU A 106 20.37 0.09 1.18
N SER A 107 19.59 0.71 2.08
CA SER A 107 19.60 0.33 3.50
C SER A 107 18.93 -1.04 3.68
N ASP A 108 19.18 -1.70 4.82
CA ASP A 108 18.54 -2.98 5.15
C ASP A 108 17.01 -2.86 5.13
N ASP A 109 16.46 -1.77 5.66
CA ASP A 109 15.02 -1.48 5.64
C ASP A 109 14.47 -1.36 4.21
N ALA A 110 15.19 -0.69 3.32
CA ALA A 110 14.79 -0.56 1.92
C ALA A 110 14.83 -1.92 1.19
N VAL A 111 15.82 -2.76 1.48
CA VAL A 111 15.89 -4.13 0.96
C VAL A 111 14.71 -4.97 1.47
N ILE A 112 14.39 -4.89 2.77
CA ILE A 112 13.26 -5.60 3.36
C ILE A 112 11.93 -5.17 2.72
N LEU A 113 11.73 -3.86 2.51
CA LEU A 113 10.53 -3.34 1.85
C LEU A 113 10.39 -3.85 0.41
N GLN A 114 11.48 -3.84 -0.37
CA GLN A 114 11.48 -4.41 -1.72
C GLN A 114 11.15 -5.91 -1.72
N LEU A 115 11.75 -6.69 -0.82
CA LEU A 115 11.49 -8.13 -0.70
C LEU A 115 10.03 -8.43 -0.29
N ARG A 116 9.44 -7.60 0.58
CA ARG A 116 8.02 -7.73 0.96
C ARG A 116 7.09 -7.46 -0.21
N LEU A 117 7.40 -6.44 -1.00
CA LEU A 117 6.64 -6.18 -2.23
C LEU A 117 6.77 -7.36 -3.20
N GLU A 118 8.00 -7.83 -3.47
CA GLU A 118 8.24 -8.97 -4.35
C GLU A 118 7.44 -10.21 -3.88
N ALA A 119 7.47 -10.52 -2.58
CA ALA A 119 6.70 -11.62 -2.01
C ALA A 119 5.18 -11.44 -2.17
N ARG A 120 4.69 -10.20 -1.99
CA ARG A 120 3.28 -9.85 -2.16
C ARG A 120 2.83 -10.03 -3.62
N LEU A 121 3.63 -9.54 -4.57
CA LEU A 121 3.32 -9.59 -6.01
C LEU A 121 3.35 -11.03 -6.56
N LEU A 122 4.28 -11.86 -6.08
CA LEU A 122 4.45 -13.21 -6.59
C LEU A 122 3.44 -14.23 -6.05
N HIS A 123 2.42 -13.79 -5.31
CA HIS A 123 1.51 -14.66 -4.54
C HIS A 123 2.28 -15.68 -3.67
N GLY A 124 3.54 -15.38 -3.37
CA GLY A 124 4.53 -16.30 -2.85
C GLY A 124 4.50 -16.30 -1.34
N VAL A 125 3.66 -17.15 -0.77
CA VAL A 125 3.64 -17.55 0.64
C VAL A 125 3.08 -16.48 1.59
N GLN A 126 1.75 -16.29 1.57
CA GLN A 126 1.01 -15.78 2.73
C GLN A 126 -0.26 -16.62 2.96
N ARG A 127 -0.06 -17.92 3.24
CA ARG A 127 -1.02 -18.69 4.05
C ARG A 127 -0.49 -18.97 5.46
N SER A 128 0.75 -18.60 5.76
CA SER A 128 1.32 -18.81 7.10
C SER A 128 1.41 -17.49 7.86
N TRP A 129 0.89 -17.51 9.08
CA TRP A 129 0.92 -16.39 10.03
C TRP A 129 2.34 -15.85 10.28
N ALA A 130 3.34 -16.74 10.26
CA ALA A 130 4.74 -16.37 10.46
C ALA A 130 5.31 -15.49 9.35
N ALA A 131 4.90 -15.72 8.09
CA ALA A 131 5.33 -14.90 6.96
C ALA A 131 4.69 -13.50 7.03
N GLN A 132 3.47 -13.40 7.55
CA GLN A 132 2.80 -12.12 7.76
C GLN A 132 3.43 -11.36 8.93
N LEU A 133 3.78 -12.06 10.02
CA LEU A 133 4.52 -11.48 11.14
C LEU A 133 5.87 -10.91 10.69
N ALA A 134 6.60 -11.63 9.82
CA ALA A 134 7.86 -11.13 9.26
C ALA A 134 7.66 -9.94 8.31
N ALA A 135 6.55 -9.90 7.57
CA ALA A 135 6.21 -8.82 6.65
C ALA A 135 5.72 -7.54 7.35
N ASP A 136 5.00 -7.69 8.46
CA ASP A 136 4.42 -6.56 9.18
C ASP A 136 5.27 -6.18 10.42
N HIS A 137 6.49 -6.75 10.56
CA HIS A 137 7.35 -6.64 11.76
C HIS A 137 6.68 -7.09 13.07
N GLY A 138 5.64 -7.91 12.98
CA GLY A 138 4.81 -8.24 14.13
C GLY A 138 4.17 -7.00 14.75
N LEU A 139 3.99 -5.93 13.96
CA LEU A 139 3.04 -4.88 14.33
C LEU A 139 1.74 -5.59 14.69
N PRO A 140 1.17 -5.29 15.86
CA PRO A 140 -0.13 -5.85 16.21
C PRO A 140 -1.08 -5.56 15.04
N LEU A 141 -1.90 -6.55 14.66
CA LEU A 141 -3.02 -6.25 13.79
C LEU A 141 -3.75 -5.09 14.47
N ASP A 142 -3.89 -3.96 13.78
CA ASP A 142 -4.83 -2.95 14.21
C ASP A 142 -6.19 -3.65 14.30
N ASP A 143 -6.73 -3.75 15.52
CA ASP A 143 -8.06 -4.29 15.72
C ASP A 143 -8.99 -3.39 14.89
N PRO A 144 -9.61 -3.93 13.82
CA PRO A 144 -10.49 -3.13 13.01
C PRO A 144 -11.62 -2.64 13.91
N ASP A 145 -11.89 -1.34 13.89
CA ASP A 145 -13.07 -0.79 14.54
C ASP A 145 -14.30 -1.56 14.01
N ALA A 146 -15.06 -2.15 14.92
CA ALA A 146 -16.21 -2.97 14.58
C ALA A 146 -17.23 -2.19 13.73
N ASP A 147 -17.34 -0.88 13.94
CA ASP A 147 -18.22 -0.01 13.16
C ASP A 147 -17.70 0.23 11.75
N GLU A 148 -16.38 0.22 11.53
CA GLU A 148 -15.79 0.33 10.19
C GLU A 148 -15.83 -0.99 9.42
N LEU A 149 -15.65 -2.12 10.13
CA LEU A 149 -15.67 -3.44 9.52
C LEU A 149 -17.00 -3.74 8.82
N SER A 150 -18.10 -3.30 9.42
CA SER A 150 -19.47 -3.44 8.90
C SER A 150 -19.65 -2.75 7.54
N LYS A 151 -19.11 -1.54 7.39
CA LYS A 151 -19.14 -0.76 6.14
C LYS A 151 -18.30 -1.43 5.05
N VAL A 152 -17.10 -1.88 5.39
CA VAL A 152 -16.18 -2.52 4.43
C VAL A 152 -16.74 -3.84 3.89
N LEU A 153 -17.37 -4.63 4.76
CA LEU A 153 -17.98 -5.90 4.37
C LEU A 153 -19.40 -5.79 3.81
N GLY A 154 -20.02 -4.61 3.89
CA GLY A 154 -21.40 -4.42 3.46
C GLY A 154 -22.43 -5.16 4.32
N PHE A 155 -22.16 -5.35 5.62
CA PHE A 155 -23.18 -5.85 6.58
C PHE A 155 -23.56 -4.76 7.58
N ASP A 156 -24.82 -4.75 8.02
CA ASP A 156 -25.29 -3.83 9.06
C ASP A 156 -24.89 -4.40 10.43
N SER A 157 -24.03 -3.72 11.18
CA SER A 157 -23.63 -4.16 12.52
C SER A 157 -24.80 -4.24 13.51
N ARG A 158 -25.91 -3.56 13.22
CA ARG A 158 -27.13 -3.60 14.03
C ARG A 158 -28.08 -4.73 13.65
N ALA A 159 -27.82 -5.43 12.55
CA ALA A 159 -28.64 -6.56 12.09
C ALA A 159 -27.97 -7.90 12.42
N PHE A 160 -27.97 -8.28 13.70
CA PHE A 160 -27.23 -9.44 14.20
C PHE A 160 -28.09 -10.72 14.36
N ILE A 161 -29.38 -10.68 14.00
CA ILE A 161 -30.28 -11.85 14.11
C ILE A 161 -30.44 -12.49 12.73
N PHE A 162 -29.98 -13.74 12.55
CA PHE A 162 -30.19 -14.48 11.30
C PHE A 162 -31.45 -15.37 11.38
N LYS A 163 -32.43 -15.14 10.50
CA LYS A 163 -33.69 -15.90 10.45
C LYS A 163 -34.14 -16.05 9.00
N ASP A 164 -34.74 -17.19 8.63
CA ASP A 164 -35.35 -17.40 7.30
C ASP A 164 -34.44 -17.02 6.09
N GLY A 165 -33.12 -17.15 6.24
CA GLY A 165 -32.14 -16.84 5.20
C GLY A 165 -31.72 -15.36 5.10
N GLY A 166 -32.17 -14.50 6.02
CA GLY A 166 -31.84 -13.07 6.07
C GLY A 166 -31.31 -12.62 7.44
N TRP A 167 -30.59 -11.50 7.45
CA TRP A 167 -30.20 -10.78 8.66
C TRP A 167 -31.29 -9.80 9.07
N TYR A 168 -31.53 -9.64 10.37
CA TYR A 168 -32.57 -8.80 10.96
C TYR A 168 -32.03 -8.02 12.15
N ARG A 169 -32.61 -6.84 12.36
CA ARG A 169 -32.42 -6.04 13.58
C ARG A 169 -33.30 -6.57 14.71
N GLU A 170 -33.06 -6.09 15.93
CA GLU A 170 -33.84 -6.45 17.13
C GLU A 170 -35.33 -6.12 17.00
N ASP A 171 -35.67 -5.07 16.24
CA ASP A 171 -37.05 -4.67 15.94
C ASP A 171 -37.73 -5.54 14.85
N GLY A 172 -37.03 -6.55 14.33
CA GLY A 172 -37.52 -7.43 13.26
C GLY A 172 -37.43 -6.83 11.86
N THR A 173 -36.82 -5.65 11.70
CA THR A 173 -36.63 -5.03 10.38
C THR A 173 -35.43 -5.63 9.67
N GLN A 174 -35.61 -5.98 8.39
CA GLN A 174 -34.50 -6.41 7.54
C GLN A 174 -33.67 -5.16 7.13
N PRO A 175 -32.34 -5.15 7.32
CA PRO A 175 -31.52 -4.06 6.86
C PRO A 175 -31.56 -3.98 5.34
N GLY A 176 -31.63 -2.77 4.81
CA GLY A 176 -31.45 -2.55 3.37
C GLY A 176 -30.03 -2.91 2.93
N PRO A 177 -29.78 -3.08 1.62
CA PRO A 177 -28.44 -3.31 1.10
C PRO A 177 -27.53 -2.12 1.49
N ILE A 178 -26.45 -2.40 2.22
CA ILE A 178 -25.43 -1.40 2.51
C ILE A 178 -24.52 -1.32 1.29
N SER A 179 -24.50 -0.16 0.64
CA SER A 179 -23.50 0.11 -0.39
C SER A 179 -22.15 0.36 0.28
N PRO A 180 -21.13 -0.49 0.06
CA PRO A 180 -19.80 -0.32 0.66
C PRO A 180 -19.07 0.93 0.17
N PHE A 181 -19.61 1.62 -0.85
CA PHE A 181 -19.03 2.82 -1.46
C PHE A 181 -19.97 4.03 -1.38
N ALA A 182 -20.84 4.10 -0.36
CA ALA A 182 -21.55 5.35 -0.12
C ALA A 182 -20.53 6.49 -0.02
N PRO A 183 -20.61 7.52 -0.88
CA PRO A 183 -19.63 8.60 -0.88
C PRO A 183 -19.58 9.21 0.51
N LYS A 184 -18.37 9.37 1.07
CA LYS A 184 -18.15 10.07 2.33
C LYS A 184 -18.91 11.41 2.23
N PRO A 185 -19.88 11.71 3.11
CA PRO A 185 -20.56 13.00 3.08
C PRO A 185 -19.49 14.08 3.16
N ALA A 186 -19.60 15.09 2.29
CA ALA A 186 -18.63 16.16 2.20
C ALA A 186 -18.47 16.79 3.59
N GLU A 187 -17.24 16.78 4.12
CA GLU A 187 -16.91 17.47 5.38
C GLU A 187 -17.26 18.96 5.20
N GLY A 188 -18.43 19.36 5.70
CA GLY A 188 -18.98 20.70 5.52
C GLY A 188 -20.49 20.83 5.73
N GLU A 189 -21.25 19.73 5.68
CA GLU A 189 -22.68 19.78 5.97
C GLU A 189 -22.90 19.71 7.49
N ALA A 190 -23.08 20.89 8.10
CA ALA A 190 -23.34 21.03 9.52
C ALA A 190 -24.61 20.24 9.91
N PRO A 191 -24.61 19.53 11.06
CA PRO A 191 -25.79 18.81 11.52
C PRO A 191 -26.96 19.80 11.70
N PRO A 192 -28.19 19.43 11.31
CA PRO A 192 -29.37 20.26 11.52
C PRO A 192 -29.52 20.53 13.02
N GLY A 193 -29.56 21.83 13.35
CA GLY A 193 -29.38 22.34 14.70
C GLY A 193 -30.34 21.74 15.71
N ASP A 194 -29.79 21.37 16.87
CA ASP A 194 -30.52 21.13 18.09
C ASP A 194 -31.34 22.37 18.46
N THR A 195 -32.67 22.29 18.26
CA THR A 195 -33.62 23.23 18.81
C THR A 195 -33.61 23.10 20.34
N LYS A 196 -32.85 24.00 20.97
CA LYS A 196 -32.84 24.20 22.42
C LYS A 196 -34.28 24.47 22.90
N PRO A 197 -34.84 23.67 23.82
CA PRO A 197 -36.17 23.93 24.36
C PRO A 197 -36.16 25.23 25.18
N GLU A 198 -37.06 26.15 24.82
CA GLU A 198 -37.33 27.38 25.57
C GLU A 198 -37.81 27.03 26.98
N THR A 199 -37.07 27.49 27.98
CA THR A 199 -37.46 27.42 29.39
C THR A 199 -38.66 28.36 29.62
N PRO A 200 -39.78 27.90 30.20
CA PRO A 200 -40.92 28.76 30.48
C PRO A 200 -40.58 29.79 31.57
N ALA A 201 -41.02 31.03 31.34
CA ALA A 201 -40.81 32.17 32.22
C ALA A 201 -41.49 31.97 33.58
N THR A 202 -40.70 32.05 34.64
CA THR A 202 -41.13 32.05 36.04
C THR A 202 -41.91 33.34 36.35
N THR A 203 -43.17 33.19 36.74
CA THR A 203 -44.03 34.26 37.27
C THR A 203 -43.51 34.72 38.64
N PRO A 204 -43.33 36.02 38.90
CA PRO A 204 -43.03 36.49 40.25
C PRO A 204 -44.31 36.60 41.09
N GLU A 205 -44.31 35.85 42.18
CA GLU A 205 -45.28 35.85 43.27
C GLU A 205 -44.95 37.00 44.25
N GLU A 206 -45.92 37.89 44.40
CA GLU A 206 -46.36 38.60 45.61
C GLU A 206 -45.35 38.91 46.74
N THR A 207 -45.20 40.18 47.11
CA THR A 207 -45.15 40.56 48.54
C THR A 207 -45.64 41.99 48.78
N ALA A 208 -46.54 42.08 49.76
CA ALA A 208 -47.16 43.28 50.29
C ALA A 208 -46.19 44.13 51.15
N SER A 209 -46.58 45.39 51.39
CA SER A 209 -46.56 46.11 52.67
C SER A 209 -46.17 47.58 52.52
N GLY A 210 -47.00 48.48 53.08
CA GLY A 210 -46.67 49.88 53.34
C GLY A 210 -47.83 50.82 53.14
#